data_AF-A0A836QA34-F1
#
_entry.id   AF-A0A836QA34-F1
#
_cell.length_a   1.000
_cell.length_b   1.000
_cell.length_c   1.000
_cell.angle_alpha   90.00
_cell.angle_beta   90.00
_cell.angle_gamma   90.00
#
_symmetry.space_group_name_H-M   'P 1'
#
loop_
_entity.id
_entity.type
_entity.pdbx_description
1 polymer ?
#
loop_
_entity_poly.entity_id
_entity_poly.type
_entity_poly.pdbx_seq_one_letter_code
_entity_poly.pdbx_strand_id
1 'polypeptide(L)'
;MGVGFIAVSILLLTAANTVWAGCPASTVADMKGVKAGQFPQQFELAEFEKLAGCKMTFQGNPDIARLNGKIRGNPSSVPSVANRLPSEPLVYAPYESIGKYGGTLDVLSNATEAGTSDFLSVRHVNLVRFSDDLQTIVPNIAKDWKWNSDFTQLTFYL
;
A
#
# COMPACT_ATOMS: atom_id res chain seq x y z
N MET A 1 -43.16 -52.75 -25.33
CA MET A 1 -43.39 -51.33 -25.68
C MET A 1 -43.91 -50.64 -24.42
N GLY A 2 -43.23 -49.79 -23.67
CA GLY A 2 -41.84 -49.37 -23.51
C GLY A 2 -41.75 -48.80 -22.08
N VAL A 3 -40.70 -49.14 -21.33
CA VAL A 3 -40.52 -48.69 -19.94
C VAL A 3 -39.72 -47.38 -20.00
N GLY A 4 -40.36 -46.26 -19.69
CA GLY A 4 -39.76 -44.93 -19.73
C GLY A 4 -38.86 -44.69 -18.53
N PHE A 5 -37.57 -44.56 -18.76
CA PHE A 5 -36.60 -44.07 -17.77
C PHE A 5 -36.69 -42.54 -17.71
N ILE A 6 -37.10 -41.99 -16.56
CA ILE A 6 -37.01 -40.55 -16.28
C ILE A 6 -35.62 -40.30 -15.68
N ALA A 7 -34.71 -39.77 -16.50
CA ALA A 7 -33.42 -39.28 -16.04
C ALA A 7 -33.62 -37.92 -15.34
N VAL A 8 -33.49 -37.89 -14.02
CA VAL A 8 -33.45 -36.65 -13.24
C VAL A 8 -32.02 -36.13 -13.26
N SER A 9 -31.73 -35.21 -14.18
CA SER A 9 -30.48 -34.46 -14.20
C SER A 9 -30.46 -33.47 -13.04
N ILE A 10 -29.75 -33.81 -11.96
CA ILE A 10 -29.46 -32.89 -10.86
C ILE A 10 -28.39 -31.92 -11.34
N LEU A 11 -28.83 -30.73 -11.75
CA LEU A 11 -27.95 -29.60 -12.05
C LEU A 11 -27.39 -29.06 -10.72
N LEU A 12 -26.19 -29.50 -10.36
CA LEU A 12 -25.41 -28.92 -9.26
C LEU A 12 -25.00 -27.49 -9.65
N LEU A 13 -25.86 -26.52 -9.34
CA LEU A 13 -25.54 -25.11 -9.34
C LEU A 13 -24.56 -24.86 -8.17
N THR A 14 -23.26 -24.97 -8.45
CA THR A 14 -22.23 -24.37 -7.58
C THR A 14 -22.38 -22.86 -7.69
N ALA A 15 -23.23 -22.28 -6.84
CA ALA A 15 -23.19 -20.86 -6.58
C ALA A 15 -21.82 -20.56 -5.97
N ALA A 16 -20.88 -20.10 -6.80
CA ALA A 16 -19.70 -19.43 -6.32
C ALA A 16 -20.20 -18.19 -5.57
N ASN A 17 -20.30 -18.29 -4.26
CA ASN A 17 -20.46 -17.14 -3.39
C ASN A 17 -19.17 -16.33 -3.54
N THR A 18 -19.10 -15.46 -4.55
CA THR A 18 -18.13 -14.37 -4.58
C THR A 18 -18.58 -13.36 -3.55
N VAL A 19 -18.36 -13.68 -2.27
CA VAL A 19 -18.18 -12.66 -1.26
C VAL A 19 -16.97 -11.87 -1.76
N TRP A 20 -17.19 -10.64 -2.22
CA TRP A 20 -16.10 -9.69 -2.42
C TRP A 20 -15.56 -9.35 -1.03
N ALA A 21 -14.80 -10.27 -0.45
CA ALA A 21 -13.93 -9.98 0.65
C ALA A 21 -12.99 -8.87 0.15
N GLY A 22 -12.78 -7.84 0.97
CA GLY A 22 -11.81 -6.79 0.64
C GLY A 22 -10.45 -7.39 0.30
N CYS A 23 -9.58 -6.59 -0.33
CA CYS A 23 -8.22 -7.02 -0.62
C CYS A 23 -7.54 -7.68 0.59
N PRO A 24 -6.81 -8.80 0.39
CA PRO A 24 -6.21 -9.54 1.48
C PRO A 24 -5.22 -8.65 2.25
N ALA A 25 -5.26 -8.77 3.57
CA ALA A 25 -4.31 -8.14 4.49
C ALA A 25 -2.93 -8.80 4.34
N SER A 26 -2.25 -8.47 3.25
CA SER A 26 -0.99 -9.09 2.82
C SER A 26 0.18 -8.48 3.57
N THR A 27 1.09 -9.34 4.00
CA THR A 27 2.27 -8.98 4.78
C THR A 27 3.49 -9.72 4.22
N VAL A 28 4.70 -9.29 4.55
CA VAL A 28 5.92 -10.02 4.16
C VAL A 28 5.91 -11.44 4.74
N ALA A 29 5.46 -11.60 5.99
CA ALA A 29 5.35 -12.89 6.66
C ALA A 29 4.29 -13.81 6.05
N ASP A 30 3.19 -13.24 5.55
CA ASP A 30 2.09 -13.96 4.90
C ASP A 30 1.39 -13.10 3.86
N MET A 31 1.66 -13.39 2.58
CA MET A 31 1.09 -12.67 1.44
C MET A 31 -0.35 -13.10 1.10
N LYS A 32 -0.93 -14.07 1.82
CA LYS A 32 -2.33 -14.49 1.64
C LYS A 32 -2.70 -14.84 0.19
N GLY A 33 -1.75 -15.40 -0.56
CA GLY A 33 -1.92 -15.81 -1.95
C GLY A 33 -1.69 -14.71 -3.00
N VAL A 34 -1.39 -13.48 -2.58
CA VAL A 34 -0.92 -12.43 -3.51
C VAL A 34 0.49 -12.77 -3.96
N LYS A 35 0.73 -12.74 -5.28
CA LYS A 35 2.05 -13.03 -5.84
C LYS A 35 3.03 -11.89 -5.55
N ALA A 36 4.32 -12.21 -5.58
CA ALA A 36 5.37 -11.19 -5.54
C ALA A 36 5.23 -10.22 -6.73
N GLY A 37 5.45 -8.93 -6.46
CA GLY A 37 5.47 -7.87 -7.46
C GLY A 37 6.88 -7.63 -7.99
N GLN A 38 7.05 -6.53 -8.73
CA GLN A 38 8.34 -6.12 -9.27
C GLN A 38 9.39 -5.85 -8.18
N PHE A 39 8.96 -5.28 -7.05
CA PHE A 39 9.83 -4.92 -5.94
C PHE A 39 9.44 -5.68 -4.66
N PRO A 40 10.41 -5.99 -3.78
CA PRO A 40 10.10 -6.59 -2.49
C PRO A 40 9.25 -5.64 -1.64
N GLN A 41 8.29 -6.19 -0.90
CA GLN A 41 7.48 -5.48 0.10
C GLN A 41 6.52 -4.39 -0.43
N GLN A 42 6.64 -3.94 -1.66
CA GLN A 42 5.89 -2.80 -2.17
C GLN A 42 5.47 -2.98 -3.62
N PHE A 43 4.36 -2.31 -3.98
CA PHE A 43 3.68 -2.47 -5.25
C PHE A 43 3.12 -1.13 -5.71
N GLU A 44 3.04 -0.95 -7.02
CA GLU A 44 2.09 0.00 -7.59
C GLU A 44 0.66 -0.50 -7.35
N LEU A 45 -0.29 0.42 -7.14
CA LEU A 45 -1.68 0.06 -6.84
C LEU A 45 -2.27 -0.91 -7.87
N ALA A 46 -2.14 -0.58 -9.15
CA ALA A 46 -2.66 -1.39 -10.25
C ALA A 46 -2.00 -2.77 -10.31
N GLU A 47 -0.72 -2.88 -9.96
CA GLU A 47 -0.02 -4.16 -9.86
C GLU A 47 -0.62 -5.00 -8.72
N PHE A 48 -0.72 -4.43 -7.51
CA PHE A 48 -1.27 -5.15 -6.36
C PHE A 48 -2.69 -5.63 -6.61
N GLU A 49 -3.58 -4.76 -7.10
CA GLU A 49 -4.97 -5.09 -7.40
C GLU A 49 -5.09 -6.22 -8.44
N LYS A 50 -4.21 -6.20 -9.46
CA LYS A 50 -4.14 -7.27 -10.47
C LYS A 50 -3.68 -8.59 -9.86
N LEU A 51 -2.64 -8.58 -9.02
CA LEU A 51 -2.09 -9.78 -8.39
C LEU A 51 -3.01 -10.36 -7.33
N ALA A 52 -3.76 -9.51 -6.61
CA ALA A 52 -4.68 -9.89 -5.56
C ALA A 52 -6.11 -10.17 -6.08
N GLY A 53 -6.44 -9.78 -7.31
CA GLY A 53 -7.76 -9.97 -7.89
C GLY A 53 -8.86 -9.17 -7.18
N CYS A 54 -8.53 -7.99 -6.66
CA CYS A 54 -9.42 -7.17 -5.84
C CYS A 54 -9.26 -5.68 -6.18
N LYS A 55 -10.18 -4.85 -5.70
CA LYS A 55 -10.04 -3.38 -5.71
C LYS A 55 -9.82 -2.87 -4.30
N MET A 56 -8.78 -2.05 -4.11
CA MET A 56 -8.49 -1.48 -2.81
C MET A 56 -9.48 -0.35 -2.48
N THR A 57 -9.74 -0.18 -1.20
CA THR A 57 -10.46 0.97 -0.66
C THR A 57 -9.56 1.68 0.32
N PHE A 58 -9.66 3.01 0.36
CA PHE A 58 -8.74 3.84 1.15
C PHE A 58 -9.47 4.47 2.32
N GLN A 59 -8.86 4.34 3.49
CA GLN A 59 -9.31 4.95 4.73
C GLN A 59 -8.22 5.89 5.24
N GLY A 60 -8.63 6.88 6.03
CA GLY A 60 -7.74 7.86 6.61
C GLY A 60 -7.73 7.74 8.11
N ASN A 61 -6.77 8.42 8.75
CA ASN A 61 -6.73 8.51 10.20
C ASN A 61 -8.06 9.13 10.71
N PRO A 62 -8.83 8.44 11.57
CA PRO A 62 -10.10 8.95 12.08
C PRO A 62 -9.95 10.24 12.87
N ASP A 63 -8.75 10.49 13.41
CA ASP A 63 -8.44 11.68 14.20
C ASP A 63 -7.93 12.86 13.36
N ILE A 64 -7.86 12.73 12.03
CA ILE A 64 -7.22 13.73 11.15
C ILE A 64 -7.82 15.13 11.30
N ALA A 65 -9.13 15.25 11.47
CA ALA A 65 -9.78 16.55 11.67
C ALA A 65 -9.36 17.22 12.99
N ARG A 66 -9.33 16.43 14.08
CA ARG A 66 -8.87 16.89 15.40
C ARG A 66 -7.40 17.30 15.35
N LEU A 67 -6.55 16.50 14.70
CA LEU A 67 -5.12 16.77 14.57
C LEU A 67 -4.85 18.02 13.71
N ASN A 68 -5.58 18.17 12.60
CA ASN A 68 -5.50 19.35 11.74
C ASN A 68 -5.85 20.65 12.48
N GLY A 69 -6.87 20.61 13.35
CA GLY A 69 -7.26 21.77 14.18
C GLY A 69 -6.19 22.24 15.18
N LYS A 70 -5.17 21.42 15.47
CA LYS A 70 -4.04 21.81 16.32
C LYS A 70 -2.97 22.64 15.58
N ILE A 71 -3.00 22.65 14.24
CA ILE A 71 -2.00 23.32 13.41
C ILE A 71 -2.49 24.72 13.08
N ARG A 72 -1.81 25.74 13.62
CA ARG A 72 -2.12 27.14 13.34
C ARG A 72 -1.97 27.43 11.85
N GLY A 73 -3.03 27.97 11.24
CA GLY A 73 -3.04 28.34 9.82
C GLY A 73 -3.59 27.26 8.88
N ASN A 74 -3.88 26.05 9.37
CA ASN A 74 -4.55 25.06 8.55
C ASN A 74 -6.01 25.44 8.27
N PRO A 75 -6.58 25.03 7.11
CA PRO A 75 -8.00 25.15 6.85
C PRO A 75 -8.84 24.43 7.91
N SER A 76 -10.10 24.84 8.08
CA SER A 76 -11.02 24.24 9.05
C SER A 76 -11.41 22.79 8.72
N SER A 77 -11.18 22.34 7.48
CA SER A 77 -11.48 20.99 7.01
C SER A 77 -10.30 20.40 6.25
N VAL A 78 -10.23 19.06 6.23
CA VAL A 78 -9.25 18.30 5.46
C VAL A 78 -9.98 17.60 4.33
N PRO A 79 -9.50 17.66 3.07
CA PRO A 79 -10.12 16.92 1.98
C PRO A 79 -10.20 15.42 2.25
N SER A 80 -11.15 14.74 1.60
CA SER A 80 -11.30 13.29 1.70
C SER A 80 -9.99 12.57 1.30
N VAL A 81 -9.81 11.33 1.77
CA VAL A 81 -8.61 10.54 1.44
C VAL A 81 -8.46 10.37 -0.08
N ALA A 82 -9.57 10.09 -0.78
CA ALA A 82 -9.59 9.96 -2.23
C ALA A 82 -9.14 11.23 -2.96
N ASN A 83 -9.40 12.42 -2.39
CA ASN A 83 -8.99 13.70 -2.98
C ASN A 83 -7.55 14.10 -2.60
N ARG A 84 -6.89 13.35 -1.71
CA ARG A 84 -5.51 13.63 -1.25
C ARG A 84 -4.49 12.65 -1.81
N LEU A 85 -4.90 11.41 -2.07
CA LEU A 85 -4.02 10.40 -2.65
C LEU A 85 -3.78 10.67 -4.14
N PRO A 86 -2.59 10.34 -4.68
CA PRO A 86 -2.40 10.26 -6.12
C PRO A 86 -3.29 9.15 -6.71
N SER A 87 -3.46 9.15 -8.03
CA SER A 87 -4.19 8.08 -8.73
C SER A 87 -3.52 6.71 -8.57
N GLU A 88 -2.19 6.71 -8.42
CA GLU A 88 -1.35 5.52 -8.25
C GLU A 88 -0.55 5.62 -6.94
N PRO A 89 -1.16 5.35 -5.77
CA PRO A 89 -0.45 5.36 -4.50
C PRO A 89 0.41 4.10 -4.34
N LEU A 90 1.60 4.27 -3.74
CA LEU A 90 2.45 3.14 -3.34
C LEU A 90 1.72 2.27 -2.31
N VAL A 91 1.59 0.97 -2.59
CA VAL A 91 1.03 -0.02 -1.68
C VAL A 91 2.18 -0.74 -0.97
N TYR A 92 2.13 -0.74 0.36
CA TYR A 92 3.17 -1.36 1.20
C TYR A 92 2.61 -2.58 1.93
N ALA A 93 3.28 -3.72 1.81
CA ALA A 93 3.04 -4.90 2.63
C ALA A 93 3.86 -4.77 3.93
N PRO A 94 3.23 -4.55 5.10
CA PRO A 94 3.98 -4.51 6.35
C PRO A 94 4.57 -5.89 6.67
N TYR A 95 5.57 -5.93 7.55
CA TYR A 95 6.28 -7.17 7.85
C TYR A 95 5.38 -8.26 8.43
N GLU A 96 4.65 -7.95 9.50
CA GLU A 96 3.92 -8.94 10.29
C GLU A 96 2.41 -8.72 10.29
N SER A 97 1.96 -7.46 10.36
CA SER A 97 0.53 -7.16 10.52
C SER A 97 0.16 -5.78 10.00
N ILE A 98 -1.13 -5.61 9.66
CA ILE A 98 -1.69 -4.31 9.28
C ILE A 98 -1.73 -3.40 10.51
N GLY A 99 -1.15 -2.21 10.37
CA GLY A 99 -1.10 -1.22 11.44
C GLY A 99 -2.47 -0.65 11.82
N LYS A 100 -2.50 0.02 12.97
CA LYS A 100 -3.67 0.77 13.46
C LYS A 100 -3.32 2.24 13.58
N TYR A 101 -4.27 3.13 13.26
CA TYR A 101 -4.09 4.55 13.48
C TYR A 101 -4.08 4.90 14.98
N GLY A 102 -3.30 5.91 15.34
CA GLY A 102 -3.31 6.52 16.66
C GLY A 102 -2.01 6.35 17.44
N GLY A 103 -2.03 6.81 18.69
CA GLY A 103 -0.88 6.81 19.58
C GLY A 103 -0.03 8.08 19.48
N THR A 104 1.06 8.10 20.23
CA THR A 104 2.11 9.12 20.19
C THR A 104 3.44 8.37 20.26
N LEU A 105 4.35 8.69 19.34
CA LEU A 105 5.70 8.14 19.36
C LEU A 105 6.55 9.04 20.26
N ASP A 106 6.70 8.62 21.52
CA ASP A 106 7.55 9.31 22.48
C ASP A 106 9.02 8.94 22.24
N VAL A 107 9.86 9.97 22.17
CA VAL A 107 11.28 9.84 21.84
C VAL A 107 12.14 10.68 22.77
N LEU A 108 13.39 10.27 22.89
CA LEU A 108 14.38 10.95 23.70
C LEU A 108 15.19 11.90 22.83
N SER A 109 15.47 13.07 23.39
CA SER A 109 16.38 14.04 22.80
C SER A 109 17.34 14.50 23.89
N ASN A 110 18.64 14.43 23.62
CA ASN A 110 19.66 14.89 24.58
C ASN A 110 19.98 16.39 24.46
N ALA A 111 19.50 17.05 23.40
CA ALA A 111 19.63 18.48 23.15
C ALA A 111 18.49 18.99 22.25
N THR A 112 18.26 20.29 22.16
CA THR A 112 17.13 20.88 21.40
C THR A 112 17.10 20.47 19.92
N GLU A 113 18.27 20.27 19.30
CA GLU A 113 18.38 19.89 17.88
C GLU A 113 18.62 18.39 17.64
N ALA A 114 19.09 17.65 18.66
CA ALA A 114 19.47 16.25 18.50
C ALA A 114 18.28 15.37 18.09
N GLY A 115 17.13 15.54 18.74
CA GLY A 115 15.90 14.85 18.39
C GLY A 115 15.38 15.23 17.00
N THR A 116 15.73 16.42 16.48
CA THR A 116 15.40 16.74 15.08
C THR A 116 16.26 15.91 14.13
N SER A 117 17.56 15.78 14.40
CA SER A 117 18.49 15.00 13.58
C SER A 117 18.11 13.52 13.49
N ASP A 118 17.79 12.89 14.63
CA ASP A 118 17.35 11.49 14.66
C ASP A 118 16.07 11.28 13.82
N PHE A 119 15.14 12.24 13.88
CA PHE A 119 13.89 12.19 13.11
C PHE A 119 14.02 12.57 11.64
N LEU A 120 15.13 13.15 11.19
CA LEU A 120 15.32 13.40 9.77
C LEU A 120 15.22 12.09 8.98
N SER A 121 15.79 11.02 9.52
CA SER A 121 15.75 9.68 8.92
C SER A 121 14.32 9.13 8.74
N VAL A 122 13.39 9.42 9.67
CA VAL A 122 12.00 8.94 9.59
C VAL A 122 11.09 9.86 8.75
N ARG A 123 11.54 11.08 8.41
CA ARG A 123 10.76 12.07 7.67
C ARG A 123 11.23 12.28 6.24
N HIS A 124 12.47 11.93 5.92
CA HIS A 124 13.01 12.12 4.58
C HIS A 124 12.37 11.15 3.58
N VAL A 125 11.88 11.74 2.49
CA VAL A 125 11.43 11.02 1.30
C VAL A 125 12.41 11.30 0.18
N ASN A 126 12.72 10.27 -0.61
CA ASN A 126 13.63 10.32 -1.74
C ASN A 126 12.88 9.89 -3.00
N LEU A 127 13.48 10.06 -4.19
CA LEU A 127 12.90 9.49 -5.42
C LEU A 127 12.86 7.95 -5.35
N VAL A 128 13.95 7.35 -4.89
CA VAL A 128 14.11 5.90 -4.66
C VAL A 128 14.79 5.66 -3.31
N ARG A 129 14.75 4.43 -2.80
CA ARG A 129 15.40 4.05 -1.53
C ARG A 129 16.06 2.67 -1.61
N PHE A 130 16.92 2.36 -0.65
CA PHE A 130 17.38 0.98 -0.45
C PHE A 130 16.26 0.14 0.18
N SER A 131 16.18 -1.12 -0.25
CA SER A 131 15.44 -2.17 0.43
C SER A 131 16.21 -2.61 1.68
N ASP A 132 15.59 -3.47 2.50
CA ASP A 132 16.17 -3.89 3.78
C ASP A 132 17.39 -4.80 3.64
N ASP A 133 17.68 -5.26 2.41
CA ASP A 133 18.93 -5.94 2.05
C ASP A 133 20.13 -4.99 1.87
N LEU A 134 19.91 -3.67 1.92
CA LEU A 134 20.90 -2.61 1.69
C LEU A 134 21.59 -2.68 0.31
N GLN A 135 20.98 -3.36 -0.66
CA GLN A 135 21.52 -3.58 -2.00
C GLN A 135 20.52 -3.20 -3.09
N THR A 136 19.27 -3.63 -2.94
CA THR A 136 18.23 -3.42 -3.93
C THR A 136 17.70 -1.99 -3.84
N ILE A 137 17.67 -1.29 -4.98
CA ILE A 137 17.01 0.02 -5.10
C ILE A 137 15.54 -0.22 -5.42
N VAL A 138 14.65 0.37 -4.63
CA VAL A 138 13.19 0.28 -4.78
C VAL A 138 12.55 1.66 -4.90
N PRO A 139 11.36 1.77 -5.53
CA PRO A 139 10.60 3.01 -5.61
C PRO A 139 10.37 3.69 -4.25
N ASN A 140 10.22 5.01 -4.30
CA ASN A 140 9.67 5.79 -3.19
C ASN A 140 8.72 6.84 -3.79
N ILE A 141 9.18 8.07 -4.03
CA ILE A 141 8.36 9.08 -4.73
C ILE A 141 8.32 8.83 -6.26
N ALA A 142 9.41 8.32 -6.84
CA ALA A 142 9.42 7.89 -8.23
C ALA A 142 9.01 6.43 -8.31
N LYS A 143 8.04 6.13 -9.18
CA LYS A 143 7.56 4.76 -9.44
C LYS A 143 8.49 3.94 -10.31
N ASP A 144 9.29 4.61 -11.15
CA ASP A 144 10.25 3.94 -12.04
C ASP A 144 11.41 4.88 -12.41
N TRP A 145 12.49 4.32 -12.93
CA TRP A 145 13.64 5.06 -13.42
C TRP A 145 14.36 4.33 -14.54
N LYS A 146 14.99 5.08 -15.44
CA LYS A 146 15.70 4.51 -16.59
C LYS A 146 16.94 5.30 -16.95
N TRP A 147 18.06 4.58 -17.06
CA TRP A 147 19.27 5.10 -17.68
C TRP A 147 19.18 5.07 -19.21
N ASN A 148 19.77 6.06 -19.87
CA ASN A 148 20.07 5.95 -21.29
C ASN A 148 21.23 4.95 -21.54
N SER A 149 21.46 4.57 -22.80
CA SER A 149 22.37 3.47 -23.15
C SER A 149 23.85 3.69 -22.79
N ASP A 150 24.27 4.93 -22.58
CA ASP A 150 25.64 5.30 -22.20
C ASP A 150 25.78 5.71 -20.73
N PHE A 151 24.70 5.59 -19.94
CA PHE A 151 24.66 5.91 -18.51
C PHE A 151 25.00 7.37 -18.15
N THR A 152 24.73 8.32 -19.05
CA THR A 152 24.93 9.76 -18.78
C THR A 152 23.66 10.50 -18.35
N GLN A 153 22.49 9.87 -18.53
CA GLN A 153 21.19 10.46 -18.18
C GLN A 153 20.33 9.44 -17.45
N LEU A 154 19.78 9.85 -16.31
CA LEU A 154 18.81 9.09 -15.53
C LEU A 154 17.46 9.81 -15.55
N THR A 155 16.45 9.17 -16.12
CA THR A 155 15.08 9.66 -16.15
C THR A 155 14.29 9.01 -15.03
N PHE A 156 13.64 9.79 -14.18
CA PHE A 156 12.69 9.31 -13.18
C PHE A 156 11.25 9.49 -13.68
N TYR A 157 10.42 8.50 -13.42
CA TYR A 157 8.98 8.54 -13.63
C TYR A 157 8.30 8.67 -12.29
N LEU A 158 7.44 9.68 -12.16
CA LEU A 158 6.64 9.94 -10.95
C LEU A 158 5.25 9.31 -11.05
#